data_AF-A0A1F5HP24-F1
#
_entry.id   AF-A0A1F5HP24-F1
#
_cell.length_a   1.000
_cell.length_b   1.000
_cell.length_c   1.000
_cell.angle_alpha   90.00
_cell.angle_beta   90.00
_cell.angle_gamma   90.00
#
_symmetry.space_group_name_H-M   'P 1'
#
loop_
_entity.id
_entity.type
_entity.pdbx_description
1 polymer ?
#
loop_
_entity_poly.entity_id
_entity_poly.type
_entity_poly.pdbx_seq_one_letter_code
_entity_poly.pdbx_strand_id
1 'polypeptide(L)'
;MSWCFAIVNGRLAEIFFAKKRGKSNFLGHVYVNKNEYKTKKEKEWIEKDTNKFKLFYRNSVYRDLTNGDIYFSVKRFGNVMNKNNYI
;
A
#
# COMPACT_ATOMS: atom_id res chain seq x y z
N MET A 1 -7.71 -8.16 7.13
CA MET A 1 -7.20 -7.41 5.96
C MET A 1 -7.93 -6.09 5.93
N SER A 2 -7.30 -5.00 5.49
CA SER A 2 -7.92 -3.67 5.50
C SER A 2 -7.49 -2.87 4.28
N TRP A 3 -8.28 -1.85 3.98
CA TRP A 3 -7.97 -0.81 3.00
C TRP A 3 -7.53 0.47 3.71
N CYS A 4 -6.71 1.26 3.04
CA CYS A 4 -6.28 2.60 3.49
C CYS A 4 -5.90 3.43 2.25
N PHE A 5 -6.06 4.75 2.32
CA PHE A 5 -5.64 5.63 1.25
C PHE A 5 -4.15 5.95 1.34
N ALA A 6 -3.51 6.15 0.20
CA ALA A 6 -2.12 6.57 0.14
C ALA A 6 -1.86 7.34 -1.14
N ILE A 7 -0.73 8.06 -1.16
CA ILE A 7 -0.15 8.55 -2.41
C ILE A 7 0.86 7.52 -2.89
N VAL A 8 0.59 6.86 -4.02
CA VAL A 8 1.51 5.92 -4.65
C VAL A 8 2.02 6.55 -5.95
N ASN A 9 3.33 6.75 -6.07
CA ASN A 9 3.95 7.39 -7.24
C ASN A 9 3.30 8.75 -7.59
N GLY A 10 2.99 9.54 -6.57
CA GLY A 10 2.38 10.87 -6.75
C GLY A 10 0.88 10.87 -7.04
N ARG A 11 0.20 9.72 -7.03
CA ARG A 11 -1.23 9.58 -7.34
C ARG A 11 -2.00 8.99 -6.17
N LEU A 12 -3.25 9.43 -5.99
CA LEU A 12 -4.15 8.85 -4.99
C LEU A 12 -4.43 7.38 -5.33
N ALA A 13 -4.27 6.52 -4.34
CA ALA A 13 -4.52 5.09 -4.46
C ALA A 13 -5.14 4.54 -3.17
N GLU A 14 -5.93 3.49 -3.32
CA GLU A 14 -6.32 2.61 -2.22
C GLU A 14 -5.35 1.44 -2.14
N ILE A 15 -4.87 1.15 -0.93
CA ILE A 15 -3.93 0.07 -0.66
C ILE A 15 -4.64 -1.00 0.14
N PHE A 16 -4.57 -2.23 -0.36
CA PHE A 16 -5.00 -3.40 0.38
C PHE A 16 -3.84 -3.98 1.17
N PHE A 17 -4.00 -4.18 2.46
CA PHE A 17 -2.95 -4.74 3.31
C PHE A 17 -3.46 -5.81 4.29
N ALA A 18 -2.55 -6.73 4.63
CA ALA A 18 -2.77 -7.72 5.67
C ALA A 18 -1.74 -7.53 6.78
N LYS A 19 -2.22 -7.43 8.02
CA LYS A 19 -1.36 -7.49 9.19
C LYS A 19 -1.14 -8.96 9.56
N LYS A 20 0.12 -9.42 9.54
CA LYS A 20 0.51 -10.76 9.98
C LYS A 20 1.68 -10.65 10.95
N ARG A 21 1.52 -11.20 12.17
CA ARG A 21 2.55 -11.20 13.24
C ARG A 21 3.18 -9.82 13.48
N GLY A 22 2.35 -8.78 13.61
CA GLY A 22 2.79 -7.41 13.86
C GLY A 22 3.30 -6.63 12.64
N LYS A 23 3.54 -7.29 11.50
CA LYS A 23 4.00 -6.64 10.25
C LYS A 23 2.83 -6.41 9.29
N SER A 24 2.78 -5.23 8.68
CA SER A 24 1.84 -4.91 7.60
C SER A 24 2.45 -5.31 6.27
N ASN A 25 1.79 -6.22 5.55
CA ASN A 25 2.17 -6.60 4.19
C ASN A 25 1.18 -5.98 3.21
N PHE A 26 1.69 -5.22 2.25
CA PHE A 26 0.85 -4.65 1.20
C PHE A 26 0.57 -5.72 0.17
N LEU A 27 -0.71 -5.93 -0.12
CA LEU A 27 -1.16 -6.96 -1.05
C LEU A 27 -1.27 -6.39 -2.47
N GLY A 28 -1.67 -5.13 -2.59
CA GLY A 28 -1.79 -4.42 -3.84
C GLY A 28 -2.29 -3.00 -3.63
N HIS A 29 -2.37 -2.24 -4.71
CA HIS A 29 -3.05 -0.95 -4.72
C HIS A 29 -3.85 -0.78 -6.02
N VAL A 30 -4.82 0.11 -5.98
CA VAL A 30 -5.57 0.58 -7.15
C VAL A 30 -5.58 2.11 -7.14
N TYR A 31 -5.37 2.72 -8.30
CA TYR A 31 -5.49 4.17 -8.45
C TYR A 31 -6.96 4.56 -8.48
N VAL A 32 -7.31 5.60 -7.73
CA VAL A 32 -8.70 6.05 -7.56
C VAL A 32 -8.82 7.55 -7.79
N ASN A 33 -10.02 8.02 -8.12
CA ASN A 33 -10.27 9.44 -8.31
C ASN A 33 -10.88 10.05 -7.03
N LYS A 34 -10.27 11.11 -6.50
CA LYS A 34 -10.77 11.81 -5.30
C LYS A 34 -12.23 12.25 -5.44
N ASN A 35 -12.69 12.54 -6.66
CA ASN A 35 -14.06 13.01 -6.92
C ASN A 35 -15.13 11.91 -6.76
N GLU A 36 -14.74 10.63 -6.73
CA GLU A 36 -15.65 9.50 -6.50
C GLU A 36 -16.07 9.42 -5.02
N TYR A 37 -15.27 10.00 -4.11
CA TYR A 37 -15.50 10.00 -2.67
C TYR A 37 -16.23 11.28 -2.24
N LYS A 38 -17.54 11.15 -2.04
CA LYS A 38 -18.44 12.30 -1.89
C LYS A 38 -18.65 12.70 -0.43
N THR A 39 -18.56 11.77 0.50
CA THR A 39 -18.87 12.04 1.90
C THR A 39 -17.75 12.81 2.58
N LYS A 40 -18.10 13.65 3.56
CA LYS A 40 -17.12 14.39 4.38
C LYS A 40 -16.11 13.44 5.04
N LYS A 41 -16.61 12.30 5.54
CA LYS A 41 -15.81 11.28 6.23
C LYS A 41 -14.77 10.63 5.32
N GLU A 42 -15.13 10.28 4.10
CA GLU A 42 -14.17 9.72 3.13
C GLU A 42 -13.09 10.74 2.78
N LYS A 43 -13.47 12.01 2.59
CA LYS A 43 -12.50 13.09 2.33
C LYS A 43 -11.53 13.27 3.48
N GLU A 44 -12.01 13.24 4.73
CA GLU A 44 -11.18 13.26 5.93
C GLU A 44 -10.24 12.05 6.02
N TRP A 45 -10.71 10.85 5.68
CA TRP A 45 -9.88 9.65 5.62
C TRP A 45 -8.80 9.74 4.55
N ILE A 46 -9.15 10.19 3.34
CA ILE A 46 -8.19 10.43 2.26
C ILE A 46 -7.11 11.39 2.74
N GLU A 47 -7.48 12.53 3.32
CA GLU A 47 -6.52 13.53 3.77
C GLU A 47 -5.62 13.00 4.90
N LYS A 48 -6.22 12.39 5.93
CA LYS A 48 -5.47 11.85 7.07
C LYS A 48 -4.50 10.75 6.67
N ASP A 49 -4.91 9.86 5.78
CA ASP A 49 -4.11 8.70 5.39
C ASP A 49 -3.04 9.09 4.35
N THR A 50 -3.37 9.91 3.35
CA THR A 50 -2.40 10.39 2.34
C THR A 50 -1.31 11.31 2.91
N ASN A 51 -1.59 11.99 4.02
CA ASN A 51 -0.57 12.74 4.76
C ASN A 51 0.48 11.82 5.40
N LYS A 52 0.10 10.61 5.78
CA LYS A 52 1.00 9.63 6.42
C LYS A 52 1.71 8.76 5.40
N PHE A 53 0.97 8.20 4.45
CA PHE A 53 1.46 7.19 3.53
C PHE A 53 1.76 7.80 2.16
N LYS A 54 3.02 8.17 1.97
CA LYS A 54 3.58 8.57 0.68
C LYS A 54 4.53 7.48 0.22
N LEU A 55 4.14 6.74 -0.80
CA LEU A 55 4.82 5.54 -1.22
C LEU A 55 5.36 5.68 -2.64
N PHE A 56 6.58 5.20 -2.83
CA PHE A 56 7.13 4.91 -4.12
C PHE A 56 7.00 3.42 -4.41
N TYR A 57 6.34 3.07 -5.51
CA TYR A 57 6.17 1.68 -5.93
C TYR A 57 6.93 1.39 -7.22
N ARG A 58 7.85 0.43 -7.17
CA ARG A 58 8.60 -0.08 -8.32
C ARG A 58 8.96 -1.54 -8.14
N ASN A 59 8.89 -2.33 -9.20
CA ASN A 59 9.30 -3.75 -9.22
C ASN A 59 8.70 -4.58 -8.06
N SER A 60 7.41 -4.37 -7.80
CA SER A 60 6.66 -5.08 -6.74
C SER A 60 7.11 -4.78 -5.31
N VAL A 61 7.79 -3.65 -5.11
CA VAL A 61 8.25 -3.12 -3.82
C VAL A 61 7.68 -1.72 -3.63
N TYR A 62 7.10 -1.48 -2.45
CA TYR A 62 6.72 -0.17 -1.96
C TYR A 62 7.81 0.34 -1.00
N ARG A 63 8.19 1.59 -1.15
CA ARG A 63 9.06 2.32 -0.23
C ARG A 63 8.29 3.50 0.33
N ASP A 64 8.24 3.61 1.64
CA ASP A 64 7.69 4.77 2.31
C ASP A 64 8.68 5.92 2.22
N LEU A 65 8.23 7.03 1.65
CA LEU A 65 9.02 8.24 1.45
C LEU A 65 9.11 9.10 2.72
N THR A 66 8.27 8.81 3.72
CA THR A 66 8.24 9.53 5.00
C THR A 66 9.25 8.95 5.98
N ASN A 67 9.27 7.61 6.14
CA ASN A 67 10.11 6.95 7.14
C ASN A 67 11.13 5.95 6.57
N GLY A 68 11.11 5.69 5.26
CA GLY A 68 12.06 4.77 4.59
C GLY A 68 11.67 3.29 4.66
N ASP A 69 10.55 2.93 5.27
CA ASP A 69 10.11 1.55 5.40
C ASP A 69 9.87 0.88 4.03
N ILE A 70 10.13 -0.44 3.97
CA ILE A 70 9.96 -1.22 2.75
C ILE A 70 8.85 -2.24 2.94
N TYR A 71 7.85 -2.18 2.07
CA TYR A 71 6.75 -3.14 2.03
C TYR A 71 6.79 -3.90 0.70
N PHE A 72 6.71 -5.23 0.74
CA PHE A 72 6.69 -6.04 -0.47
C PHE A 72 5.27 -6.37 -0.87
N SER A 73 4.97 -6.30 -2.16
CA SER A 73 3.71 -6.83 -2.69
C SER A 73 3.68 -8.35 -2.64
N VAL A 74 2.48 -8.95 -2.56
CA VAL A 74 2.30 -10.41 -2.58
C VAL A 74 2.89 -11.06 -3.83
N LYS A 75 2.86 -10.37 -4.98
CA LYS A 75 3.47 -10.85 -6.22
C LYS A 75 4.97 -11.14 -6.06
N ARG A 76 5.66 -10.38 -5.20
CA ARG A 76 7.07 -10.62 -4.87
C ARG A 76 7.24 -11.63 -3.73
N PHE A 77 6.40 -11.59 -2.69
CA PHE A 77 6.44 -12.58 -1.60
C PHE A 77 6.19 -14.02 -2.08
N GLY A 78 5.22 -14.25 -2.98
CA GLY A 78 4.97 -15.57 -3.54
C GLY A 78 6.17 -16.12 -4.31
N ASN A 79 6.88 -15.26 -5.07
CA ASN A 79 8.10 -15.65 -5.78
C ASN A 79 9.31 -15.85 -4.85
N VAL A 80 9.42 -15.08 -3.76
CA VAL A 80 10.48 -15.26 -2.75
C VAL A 80 10.25 -16.54 -1.94
N MET A 81 9.00 -16.85 -1.57
CA MET A 81 8.69 -18.09 -0.86
C MET A 81 8.79 -19.32 -1.75
N ASN A 82 8.42 -19.24 -3.04
CA ASN A 82 8.63 -20.35 -3.98
C ASN A 82 10.10 -20.59 -4.34
N LYS A 83 10.96 -19.56 -4.30
CA LYS A 83 12.41 -19.76 -4.49
C LYS A 83 13.10 -20.50 -3.34
N ASN A 84 12.52 -20.47 -2.14
CA ASN A 84 13.10 -21.13 -0.96
C ASN A 84 12.55 -22.56 -0.73
N ASN A 85 11.74 -23.10 -1.65
CA ASN A 85 11.20 -24.47 -1.59
C ASN A 85 11.83 -25.43 -2.63
N TYR A 86 12.99 -25.07 -3.19
CA TYR A 86 13.83 -25.98 -3.97
C TYR A 86 15.20 -26.12 -3.29
N ILE A 87 15.23 -26.78 -2.15
CA ILE A 87 16.43 -27.47 -1.63
C ILE A 87 15.93 -28.76 -0.96
#